data_AF-A0A9D4Y5R7-F1
#
_entry.id   AF-A0A9D4Y5R7-F1
#
_cell.length_a   1.000
_cell.length_b   1.000
_cell.length_c   1.000
_cell.angle_alpha   90.00
_cell.angle_beta   90.00
_cell.angle_gamma   90.00
#
_symmetry.space_group_name_H-M   'P 1'
#
loop_
_entity.id
_entity.type
_entity.pdbx_description
1 polymer ?
#
loop_
_entity_poly.entity_id
_entity_poly.type
_entity_poly.pdbx_seq_one_letter_code
_entity_poly.pdbx_strand_id
1 'polypeptide(L)'
;MPKMIFSHNTKEQILKMFTKLLEIPINDNIDTYLRIPTVLGKSKIKNFKFLVDKLRKKLSSWKGNSLTYASRDTLINTVAREIPTYVMSSFTIPKSICKKMEGLAVIFWWGT
;
A
#
# COMPACT_ATOMS: atom_id res chain seq x y z
N MET A 1 -15.67 -12.09 -8.65
CA MET A 1 -15.40 -12.65 -9.99
C MET A 1 -13.91 -12.95 -10.10
N PRO A 2 -13.51 -14.13 -10.59
CA PRO A 2 -12.10 -14.46 -10.85
C PRO A 2 -11.54 -13.52 -11.91
N LYS A 3 -10.28 -13.09 -11.75
CA LYS A 3 -9.57 -12.21 -12.69
C LYS A 3 -8.28 -12.90 -13.12
N MET A 4 -7.98 -12.88 -14.42
CA MET A 4 -6.77 -13.47 -14.97
C MET A 4 -5.77 -12.39 -15.40
N ILE A 5 -4.50 -12.61 -15.05
CA ILE A 5 -3.39 -11.70 -15.31
C ILE A 5 -2.35 -12.51 -16.08
N PHE A 6 -1.85 -11.94 -17.16
CA PHE A 6 -0.82 -12.57 -18.00
C PHE A 6 0.45 -11.71 -18.00
N SER A 7 1.58 -12.35 -18.26
CA SER A 7 2.84 -11.63 -18.44
C SER A 7 2.79 -10.79 -19.72
N HIS A 8 3.45 -9.62 -19.71
CA HIS A 8 3.56 -8.69 -20.85
C HIS A 8 4.11 -9.33 -22.14
N ASN A 9 4.71 -10.51 -22.04
CA ASN A 9 5.28 -11.24 -23.18
C ASN A 9 4.33 -12.29 -23.77
N THR A 10 3.06 -12.33 -23.33
CA THR A 10 2.10 -13.33 -23.80
C THR A 10 1.47 -12.86 -25.11
N LYS A 11 1.55 -13.69 -26.15
CA LYS A 11 0.97 -13.40 -27.48
C LYS A 11 -0.55 -13.21 -27.37
N GLU A 12 -1.09 -12.19 -28.04
CA GLU A 12 -2.52 -11.88 -28.03
C GLU A 12 -3.43 -13.04 -28.49
N GLN A 13 -2.91 -13.94 -29.32
CA GLN A 13 -3.62 -15.14 -29.75
C GLN A 13 -3.96 -16.07 -28.58
N ILE A 14 -3.02 -16.24 -27.65
CA ILE A 14 -3.18 -17.09 -26.47
C ILE A 14 -4.18 -16.43 -25.50
N LEU A 15 -4.12 -15.11 -25.35
CA LEU A 15 -5.04 -14.33 -24.53
C LEU A 15 -6.50 -14.48 -24.99
N LYS A 16 -6.74 -14.34 -26.29
CA LYS A 16 -8.08 -14.49 -26.89
C LYS A 16 -8.60 -15.92 -26.75
N MET A 17 -7.72 -16.92 -26.91
CA MET A 17 -8.08 -18.34 -26.71
C MET A 17 -8.53 -18.61 -25.27
N PHE A 18 -7.77 -18.17 -24.26
CA PHE A 18 -8.14 -18.38 -22.86
C PHE A 18 -9.39 -17.60 -22.45
N THR A 19 -9.56 -16.36 -22.94
CA THR A 19 -10.76 -15.55 -22.66
C THR A 19 -12.01 -16.23 -23.18
N LYS A 20 -11.94 -16.83 -24.37
CA LYS A 20 -13.06 -17.55 -24.99
C LYS A 20 -13.35 -18.89 -24.32
N LEU A 21 -12.32 -19.59 -23.85
CA LEU A 21 -12.47 -20.89 -23.19
C LEU A 21 -13.05 -20.75 -21.78
N LEU A 22 -12.65 -19.70 -21.06
CA LEU A 22 -12.94 -19.55 -19.63
C LEU A 22 -14.02 -18.52 -19.32
N GLU A 23 -14.46 -17.73 -20.31
CA GLU A 23 -15.45 -16.64 -20.15
C GLU A 23 -15.08 -15.61 -19.06
N ILE A 24 -13.80 -15.53 -18.69
CA ILE A 24 -13.31 -14.60 -17.67
C ILE A 24 -12.73 -13.36 -18.36
N PRO A 25 -13.14 -12.14 -17.99
CA PRO A 25 -12.57 -10.92 -18.55
C PRO A 25 -11.10 -10.77 -18.15
N ILE A 26 -10.24 -10.51 -19.13
CA ILE A 26 -8.86 -10.09 -18.90
C ILE A 26 -8.93 -8.70 -18.26
N ASN A 27 -8.32 -8.53 -17.09
CA ASN A 27 -8.27 -7.25 -16.43
C ASN A 27 -6.84 -6.95 -16.01
N ASP A 28 -6.27 -5.89 -16.59
CA ASP A 28 -4.94 -5.39 -16.19
C ASP A 28 -4.98 -4.69 -14.82
N ASN A 29 -6.17 -4.29 -14.36
CA ASN A 29 -6.36 -3.71 -13.04
C ASN A 29 -6.80 -4.76 -12.03
N ILE A 30 -5.86 -5.05 -11.13
CA ILE A 30 -6.01 -6.02 -10.07
C ILE A 30 -6.63 -5.31 -8.87
N ASP A 31 -7.77 -5.82 -8.42
CA ASP A 31 -8.39 -5.32 -7.21
C ASP A 31 -7.48 -5.59 -6.01
N THR A 32 -7.47 -4.63 -5.09
CA THR A 32 -6.76 -4.77 -3.83
C THR A 32 -7.41 -5.88 -3.00
N TYR A 33 -6.70 -6.99 -2.81
CA TYR A 33 -7.12 -8.01 -1.85
C TYR A 33 -6.66 -7.58 -0.46
N LEU A 34 -7.58 -7.50 0.51
CA LEU A 34 -7.24 -7.10 1.88
C LEU A 34 -6.53 -5.73 1.98
N ARG A 35 -6.81 -4.82 1.03
CA ARG A 35 -6.16 -3.50 0.83
C ARG A 35 -4.67 -3.56 0.45
N ILE A 36 -4.20 -4.72 0.00
CA ILE A 36 -2.83 -4.90 -0.48
C ILE A 36 -2.91 -5.30 -1.97
N PRO A 37 -2.05 -4.77 -2.85
CA PRO A 37 -2.05 -5.19 -4.25
C PRO A 37 -1.65 -6.67 -4.36
N THR A 38 -2.56 -7.50 -4.89
CA THR A 38 -2.41 -8.96 -5.02
C THR A 38 -1.28 -9.37 -5.97
N VAL A 39 -0.89 -8.48 -6.89
CA VAL A 39 0.31 -8.64 -7.71
C VAL A 39 1.11 -7.34 -7.68
N LEU A 40 2.36 -7.44 -7.23
CA LEU A 40 3.30 -6.34 -7.39
C LEU A 40 3.83 -6.34 -8.82
N GLY A 41 3.30 -5.43 -9.64
CA GLY A 41 3.95 -5.05 -10.88
C GLY A 41 5.39 -4.54 -10.66
N LYS A 42 6.11 -4.28 -11.76
CA LYS A 42 7.55 -3.93 -11.76
C LYS A 42 7.91 -2.68 -10.92
N SER A 43 6.96 -1.80 -10.62
CA SER A 43 7.20 -0.58 -9.83
C SER A 43 6.97 -0.81 -8.33
N LYS A 44 7.99 -1.35 -7.65
CA LYS A 44 8.02 -1.54 -6.19
C LYS A 44 7.88 -0.26 -5.36
N ILE A 45 7.88 0.93 -5.96
CA ILE A 45 7.78 2.22 -5.21
C ILE A 45 6.36 2.80 -5.31
N LYS A 46 5.75 2.78 -6.51
CA LYS A 46 4.37 3.25 -6.70
C LYS A 46 3.39 2.42 -5.87
N ASN A 47 3.61 1.11 -5.82
CA ASN A 47 2.73 0.17 -5.12
C ASN A 47 2.70 0.36 -3.61
N PHE A 48 3.65 1.05 -2.98
CA PHE A 48 3.67 1.28 -1.52
C PHE A 48 3.39 2.73 -1.14
N LYS A 49 3.12 3.61 -2.11
CA LYS A 49 2.75 5.01 -1.84
C LYS A 49 1.49 5.10 -0.97
N PHE A 50 0.56 4.15 -1.12
CA PHE A 50 -0.64 4.06 -0.29
C PHE A 50 -0.34 3.96 1.22
N LEU A 51 0.80 3.39 1.62
CA LEU A 51 1.20 3.30 3.02
C LEU A 51 1.51 4.67 3.61
N VAL A 52 2.26 5.47 2.85
CA VAL A 52 2.63 6.84 3.22
C VAL A 52 1.37 7.69 3.32
N ASP A 53 0.46 7.57 2.34
CA ASP A 53 -0.80 8.32 2.35
C ASP A 53 -1.73 7.88 3.50
N LYS A 54 -1.77 6.59 3.83
CA LYS A 54 -2.54 6.05 4.97
C LYS A 54 -2.01 6.57 6.31
N LEU A 55 -0.68 6.57 6.49
CA LEU A 55 -0.03 7.13 7.67
C LEU A 55 -0.35 8.63 7.79
N ARG A 56 -0.16 9.39 6.70
CA ARG A 56 -0.46 10.83 6.66
C ARG A 56 -1.91 11.12 7.03
N LYS A 57 -2.87 10.37 6.45
CA LYS A 57 -4.30 10.54 6.73
C LYS A 57 -4.61 10.29 8.20
N LYS A 58 -4.05 9.22 8.79
CA LYS A 58 -4.21 8.93 10.21
C LYS A 58 -3.65 10.10 11.05
N LEU A 59 -2.40 10.48 10.86
CA LEU A 59 -1.76 11.58 11.61
C LEU A 59 -2.55 12.90 11.46
N SER A 60 -3.04 13.23 10.27
CA SER A 60 -3.86 14.44 10.05
C SER A 60 -5.21 14.40 10.76
N SER A 61 -5.85 13.22 10.87
CA SER A 61 -7.11 13.08 11.61
C SER A 61 -6.93 13.32 13.11
N TRP A 62 -5.74 13.04 13.65
CA TRP A 62 -5.44 13.23 15.06
C TRP A 62 -4.92 14.63 15.39
N LYS A 63 -4.36 15.36 14.42
CA LYS A 63 -3.86 16.74 14.60
C LYS A 63 -4.91 17.73 15.12
N GLY A 64 -6.21 17.49 14.86
CA GLY A 64 -7.32 18.33 15.35
C GLY A 64 -7.69 18.12 16.83
N ASN A 65 -7.17 17.07 17.47
CA ASN A 65 -7.36 16.80 18.89
C ASN A 65 -6.15 17.33 19.65
N SER A 66 -6.35 18.11 20.71
CA SER A 66 -5.29 18.62 21.58
C SER A 66 -4.53 17.47 22.28
N LEU A 67 -3.55 16.88 21.60
CA LEU A 67 -2.73 15.79 22.10
C LEU A 67 -1.57 16.32 22.95
N THR A 68 -1.44 15.77 24.17
CA THR A 68 -0.25 15.92 25.02
C THR A 68 0.97 15.28 24.36
N TYR A 69 2.19 15.70 24.74
CA TYR A 69 3.44 15.12 24.24
C TYR A 69 3.49 13.59 24.39
N ALA A 70 3.10 13.07 25.56
CA ALA A 70 3.04 11.63 25.80
C ALA A 70 2.07 10.93 24.86
N SER A 71 0.89 11.50 24.62
CA SER A 71 -0.11 10.93 23.71
C SER A 71 0.33 10.96 22.24
N ARG A 72 1.11 11.97 21.84
CA ARG A 72 1.73 12.04 20.49
C ARG A 72 2.76 10.92 20.32
N ASP A 73 3.59 10.66 21.32
CA ASP A 73 4.62 9.60 21.25
C ASP A 73 3.96 8.24 21.08
N THR A 74 3.00 7.93 21.94
CA THR A 74 2.26 6.67 21.88
C THR A 74 1.54 6.51 20.55
N LEU A 75 0.93 7.58 20.03
CA LEU A 75 0.21 7.53 18.77
C LEU A 75 1.16 7.27 17.58
N ILE A 76 2.30 7.95 17.53
CA ILE A 76 3.32 7.71 16.50
C ILE A 76 3.80 6.26 16.60
N ASN A 77 4.18 5.81 17.79
CA ASN A 77 4.69 4.46 18.00
C ASN A 77 3.70 3.38 17.60
N THR A 78 2.42 3.53 17.95
CA THR A 78 1.38 2.57 17.55
C THR A 78 1.11 2.62 16.05
N VAL A 79 0.81 3.80 15.48
CA VAL A 79 0.35 3.92 14.09
C VAL A 79 1.48 3.71 13.08
N ALA A 80 2.68 4.22 13.37
CA ALA A 80 3.84 4.04 12.49
C ALA A 80 4.37 2.61 12.51
N ARG A 81 4.09 1.82 13.56
CA ARG A 81 4.48 0.40 13.64
C ARG A 81 3.44 -0.51 13.01
N GLU A 82 2.15 -0.35 13.33
CA GLU A 82 1.11 -1.29 12.86
C GLU A 82 0.94 -1.30 11.33
N ILE A 83 1.03 -0.12 10.69
CA ILE A 83 0.81 0.00 9.25
C ILE A 83 1.89 -0.76 8.44
N PRO A 84 3.20 -0.59 8.71
CA PRO A 84 4.25 -1.41 8.10
C PRO A 84 4.20 -2.87 8.52
N THR A 85 3.97 -3.19 9.80
CA THR A 85 3.99 -4.59 10.29
C THR A 85 2.99 -5.46 9.54
N TYR A 86 1.76 -4.95 9.32
CA TYR A 86 0.75 -5.67 8.55
C TYR A 86 1.21 -5.94 7.11
N VAL A 87 1.78 -4.96 6.42
CA VAL A 87 2.20 -5.12 5.02
C VAL A 87 3.50 -5.92 4.89
N MET A 88 4.41 -5.79 5.85
CA MET A 88 5.65 -6.56 5.92
C MET A 88 5.42 -8.06 6.10
N SER A 89 4.28 -8.46 6.68
CA SER A 89 3.90 -9.88 6.76
C SER A 89 3.78 -10.55 5.39
N SER A 90 3.40 -9.77 4.37
CA SER A 90 3.13 -10.24 3.01
C SER A 90 4.17 -9.76 1.99
N PHE A 91 4.81 -8.60 2.23
CA PHE A 91 5.69 -7.95 1.26
C PHE A 91 6.85 -7.16 1.89
N THR A 92 8.07 -7.33 1.36
CA THR A 92 9.21 -6.50 1.76
C THR A 92 9.03 -5.05 1.28
N ILE A 93 8.94 -4.11 2.24
CA ILE A 93 8.81 -2.68 1.96
C ILE A 93 10.19 -2.09 1.58
N PRO A 94 10.31 -1.29 0.51
CA PRO A 94 11.55 -0.61 0.18
C PRO A 94 11.97 0.42 1.24
N LYS A 95 13.27 0.50 1.55
CA LYS A 95 13.83 1.47 2.51
C LYS A 95 13.47 2.93 2.22
N SER A 96 13.27 3.29 0.94
CA SER A 96 12.85 4.63 0.52
C SER A 96 11.45 5.01 1.02
N ILE A 97 10.56 4.03 1.17
CA ILE A 97 9.22 4.23 1.72
C ILE A 97 9.29 4.36 3.23
N CYS A 98 10.10 3.53 3.90
CA CYS A 98 10.32 3.65 5.35
C CYS A 98 10.82 5.04 5.74
N LYS A 99 11.84 5.56 5.02
CA LYS A 99 12.34 6.93 5.25
C LYS A 99 11.27 8.01 5.09
N LYS A 100 10.33 7.84 4.14
CA LYS A 100 9.20 8.78 3.97
C LYS A 100 8.22 8.71 5.14
N MET A 101 7.97 7.51 5.67
CA MET A 101 7.10 7.32 6.85
C MET A 101 7.74 7.91 8.11
N GLU A 102 9.04 7.69 8.31
CA GLU A 102 9.82 8.31 9.39
C GLU A 102 9.77 9.84 9.31
N GLY A 103 9.96 10.42 8.12
CA GLY A 103 9.84 11.86 7.92
C GLY A 103 8.48 12.41 8.33
N LEU A 104 7.38 11.72 8.02
CA LEU A 104 6.03 12.12 8.46
C LEU A 104 5.85 12.03 9.98
N ALA A 105 6.42 11.01 10.62
CA ALA A 105 6.39 10.85 12.06
C ALA A 105 7.14 11.99 12.77
N VAL A 106 8.34 12.35 12.26
CA VAL A 106 9.13 13.48 12.78
C VAL A 106 8.38 14.79 12.63
N ILE A 107 7.76 15.06 11.47
CA ILE A 107 6.97 16.27 11.24
C ILE A 107 5.78 16.35 12.23
N PHE A 108 5.10 15.23 12.48
CA PHE A 108 3.98 15.19 13.43
C PHE A 108 4.45 15.37 14.88
N TRP A 109 5.61 14.82 15.25
CA TRP A 109 6.21 14.97 16.58
C TRP A 109 6.50 16.44 16.91
N TRP A 110 7.17 17.14 15.99
CA TRP A 110 7.58 18.54 16.19
C TRP A 110 6.43 19.55 16.10
N GLY A 111 5.22 19.12 15.73
CA GLY A 111 4.03 19.97 15.79
C GLY A 111 4.09 21.13 14.79
N THR A 112 3.84 20.84 13.51
CA THR A 112 3.23 21.82 12.60
C THR A 112 1.73 21.78 12.74
#